data_AF-F4KXH5-F1
#
_entry.id   AF-F4KXH5-F1
#
_cell.length_a   1.000
_cell.length_b   1.000
_cell.length_c   1.000
_cell.angle_alpha   90.00
_cell.angle_beta   90.00
_cell.angle_gamma   90.00
#
_symmetry.space_group_name_H-M   'P 1'
#
loop_
_entity.id
_entity.type
_entity.pdbx_description
1 polymer ?
#
loop_
_entity_poly.entity_id
_entity_poly.type
_entity_poly.pdbx_seq_one_letter_code
_entity_poly.pdbx_strand_id
1 'polypeptide(L)'
;MTQAQQDKIRKLLATGELEGALVEWVQGVNAANDAELIKTSTTLQSRYSRLETNKAKGIISAEAYNLEYNQILNDLLDLLNNQSQSNLLHLHHSYTCDRSPQTQAFNAQLQATADQRVQFFYLYGGDLHLHTGMFRRIVLDLEGRSLDYLNAGLAVACKVKSIEITFEGYEPLEDYKTELLKGIFAAFALQPNQLGPLLSRKLTDIVQHSPQVRDLTGMDYVCVYINIDKYSWYSDHTPEAARWFMEEFCNVPLNANQPRMLFFFSVEFEEEDADLAQDVRDKVDDNPKIQALPELNKVALADIDRWLGKHKKIQPDPRERKKILQERFNGAPDHYMIDVQETLQELIKSYNDGLG
;
A
#
# COMPACT_ATOMS: atom_id res chain seq x y z
N MET A 1 -25.78 -12.97 -2.09
CA MET A 1 -25.73 -14.37 -2.57
C MET A 1 -25.00 -15.23 -1.55
N THR A 2 -25.40 -16.48 -1.34
CA THR A 2 -24.78 -17.37 -0.33
C THR A 2 -23.60 -18.18 -0.91
N GLN A 3 -22.69 -18.67 -0.07
CA GLN A 3 -21.57 -19.53 -0.48
C GLN A 3 -22.04 -20.80 -1.20
N ALA A 4 -23.10 -21.45 -0.69
CA ALA A 4 -23.68 -22.63 -1.31
C ALA A 4 -24.19 -22.37 -2.74
N GLN A 5 -24.68 -21.16 -3.00
CA GLN A 5 -25.12 -20.73 -4.33
C GLN A 5 -23.95 -20.41 -5.24
N GLN A 6 -22.89 -19.77 -4.74
CA GLN A 6 -21.63 -19.58 -5.48
C GLN A 6 -21.01 -20.91 -5.90
N ASP A 7 -20.96 -21.90 -5.01
CA ASP A 7 -20.43 -23.23 -5.31
C ASP A 7 -21.28 -23.97 -6.35
N LYS A 8 -22.61 -23.77 -6.33
CA LYS A 8 -23.52 -24.30 -7.34
C LYS A 8 -23.23 -23.70 -8.71
N ILE A 9 -23.04 -22.38 -8.79
CA ILE A 9 -22.69 -21.68 -10.03
C ILE A 9 -21.33 -22.17 -10.57
N ARG A 10 -20.32 -22.32 -9.71
CA ARG A 10 -19.00 -22.85 -10.10
C ARG A 10 -19.08 -24.28 -10.65
N LYS A 11 -19.94 -25.14 -10.08
CA LYS A 11 -20.19 -26.49 -10.59
C LYS A 11 -20.82 -26.47 -11.99
N LEU A 12 -21.80 -25.59 -12.21
CA LEU A 12 -22.46 -25.42 -13.52
C LEU A 12 -21.47 -24.91 -14.57
N LEU A 13 -20.60 -23.98 -14.21
CA LEU A 13 -19.54 -23.50 -15.11
C LEU A 13 -18.52 -24.59 -15.45
N ALA A 14 -18.14 -25.43 -14.48
CA ALA A 14 -17.23 -26.55 -14.71
C ALA A 14 -17.81 -27.63 -15.64
N THR A 15 -19.14 -27.76 -15.72
CA THR A 15 -19.82 -28.68 -16.65
C THR A 15 -20.21 -28.02 -17.98
N GLY A 16 -19.87 -26.75 -18.19
CA GLY A 16 -20.22 -26.01 -19.40
C GLY A 16 -21.67 -25.53 -19.47
N GLU A 17 -22.40 -25.56 -18.36
CA GLU A 17 -23.81 -25.14 -18.25
C GLU A 17 -23.93 -23.64 -17.95
N LEU A 18 -23.51 -22.79 -18.89
CA LEU A 18 -23.50 -21.33 -18.71
C LEU A 18 -24.90 -20.74 -18.50
N GLU A 19 -25.93 -21.27 -19.16
CA GLU A 19 -27.32 -20.84 -18.95
C GLU A 19 -27.78 -21.07 -17.51
N GLY A 20 -27.56 -22.28 -17.00
CA GLY A 20 -27.87 -22.64 -15.62
C GLY A 20 -27.10 -21.78 -14.62
N ALA A 21 -25.83 -21.50 -14.90
CA ALA A 21 -24.98 -20.63 -14.08
C ALA A 21 -25.50 -19.18 -14.02
N LEU A 22 -25.95 -18.62 -15.15
CA LEU A 22 -26.53 -17.27 -15.21
C LEU A 22 -27.88 -17.17 -14.52
N VAL A 23 -28.74 -18.20 -14.64
CA VAL A 23 -30.02 -18.26 -13.95
C VAL A 23 -29.82 -18.28 -12.44
N GLU A 24 -28.91 -19.12 -11.94
CA GLU A 24 -28.59 -19.16 -10.51
C GLU A 24 -27.96 -17.85 -10.01
N TRP A 25 -27.11 -17.23 -10.80
CA TRP A 25 -26.54 -15.92 -10.48
C TRP A 25 -27.62 -14.85 -10.32
N VAL A 26 -28.55 -14.74 -11.27
CA VAL A 26 -29.67 -13.77 -11.21
C VAL A 26 -30.57 -14.03 -10.00
N GLN A 27 -30.85 -15.30 -9.67
CA GLN A 27 -31.62 -15.66 -8.47
C GLN A 27 -30.90 -15.24 -7.18
N GLY A 28 -29.59 -15.48 -7.09
CA GLY A 28 -28.78 -15.15 -5.91
C GLY A 28 -28.58 -13.65 -5.70
N VAL A 29 -28.56 -12.88 -6.79
CA VAL A 29 -28.44 -11.42 -6.78
C VAL A 29 -29.79 -10.75 -6.50
N ASN A 30 -30.90 -11.24 -7.06
CA ASN A 30 -32.25 -10.74 -6.73
C ASN A 30 -32.59 -10.92 -5.24
N ALA A 31 -32.13 -12.00 -4.63
CA ALA A 31 -32.29 -12.23 -3.19
C ALA A 31 -31.45 -11.26 -2.32
N ALA A 32 -30.36 -10.70 -2.87
CA ALA A 32 -29.46 -9.78 -2.17
C ALA A 32 -29.88 -8.30 -2.28
N ASN A 33 -30.85 -7.98 -3.17
CA ASN A 33 -31.43 -6.65 -3.35
C ASN A 33 -30.42 -5.53 -3.72
N ASP A 34 -29.32 -5.89 -4.39
CA ASP A 34 -28.31 -4.95 -4.89
C ASP A 34 -28.66 -4.51 -6.33
N ALA A 35 -29.10 -3.26 -6.48
CA ALA A 35 -29.60 -2.74 -7.76
C ALA A 35 -28.56 -2.75 -8.89
N GLU A 36 -27.27 -2.59 -8.58
CA GLU A 36 -26.20 -2.55 -9.58
C GLU A 36 -25.85 -3.96 -10.04
N LEU A 37 -25.76 -4.91 -9.11
CA LEU A 37 -25.58 -6.33 -9.44
C LEU A 37 -26.80 -6.90 -10.18
N ILE A 38 -28.02 -6.49 -9.84
CA ILE A 38 -29.25 -6.89 -10.56
C ILE A 38 -29.18 -6.40 -12.01
N LYS A 39 -28.77 -5.15 -12.24
CA LYS A 39 -28.61 -4.61 -13.60
C LYS A 39 -27.55 -5.37 -14.40
N THR A 40 -26.39 -5.63 -13.79
CA THR A 40 -25.26 -6.33 -14.42
C THR A 40 -25.62 -7.78 -14.75
N SER A 41 -26.26 -8.50 -13.81
CA SER A 41 -26.73 -9.87 -14.01
C SER A 41 -27.78 -9.99 -15.12
N THR A 42 -28.76 -9.09 -15.13
CA THR A 42 -29.80 -9.04 -16.18
C THR A 42 -29.19 -8.73 -17.56
N THR A 43 -28.18 -7.86 -17.61
CA THR A 43 -27.46 -7.53 -18.85
C THR A 43 -26.71 -8.74 -19.39
N LEU A 44 -26.00 -9.48 -18.53
CA LEU A 44 -25.22 -10.65 -18.92
C LEU A 44 -26.13 -11.80 -19.40
N GLN A 45 -27.25 -12.03 -18.70
CA GLN A 45 -28.28 -13.00 -19.11
C GLN A 45 -28.91 -12.62 -20.46
N SER A 46 -29.16 -11.33 -20.68
CA SER A 46 -29.71 -10.82 -21.96
C SER A 46 -28.70 -10.97 -23.11
N ARG A 47 -27.42 -10.74 -22.85
CA ARG A 47 -26.34 -10.98 -23.83
C ARG A 47 -26.27 -12.45 -24.23
N TYR A 48 -26.29 -13.36 -23.26
CA TYR A 48 -26.29 -14.80 -23.52
C TYR A 48 -27.53 -15.25 -24.32
N SER A 49 -28.72 -14.79 -23.94
CA SER A 49 -29.97 -15.11 -24.65
C SER A 49 -29.96 -14.65 -26.11
N ARG A 50 -29.35 -13.48 -26.37
CA ARG A 50 -29.14 -12.96 -27.73
C ARG A 50 -28.14 -13.80 -28.51
N LEU A 51 -27.05 -14.22 -27.87
CA LEU A 51 -26.03 -15.08 -28.47
C LEU A 51 -26.64 -16.41 -28.94
N GLU A 52 -27.40 -17.08 -28.08
CA GLU A 52 -28.12 -18.33 -28.40
C GLU A 52 -29.12 -18.13 -29.54
N THR A 53 -29.90 -17.05 -29.49
CA THR A 53 -30.87 -16.71 -30.54
C THR A 53 -30.18 -16.47 -31.89
N ASN A 54 -29.05 -15.77 -31.88
CA ASN A 54 -28.29 -15.47 -33.09
C ASN A 54 -27.65 -16.73 -33.69
N LYS A 55 -27.15 -17.64 -32.85
CA LYS A 55 -26.65 -18.95 -33.29
C LYS A 55 -27.76 -19.80 -33.89
N ALA A 56 -28.91 -19.89 -33.22
CA ALA A 56 -30.06 -20.67 -33.70
C ALA A 56 -30.59 -20.15 -35.05
N LYS A 57 -30.51 -18.83 -35.29
CA LYS A 57 -30.89 -18.18 -36.56
C LYS A 57 -29.78 -18.21 -37.62
N GLY A 58 -28.61 -18.77 -37.32
CA GLY A 58 -27.46 -18.80 -38.24
C GLY A 58 -26.89 -17.41 -38.57
N ILE A 59 -27.11 -16.42 -37.71
CA ILE A 59 -26.67 -15.03 -37.91
C ILE A 59 -25.17 -14.87 -37.64
N ILE A 60 -24.60 -15.72 -36.80
CA ILE A 60 -23.20 -15.67 -36.36
C ILE A 60 -22.47 -16.97 -36.70
N SER A 61 -21.18 -16.87 -36.98
CA SER A 61 -20.32 -18.03 -37.21
C SER A 61 -20.04 -18.79 -35.90
N ALA A 62 -19.63 -20.05 -36.01
CA ALA A 62 -19.23 -20.85 -34.85
C ALA A 62 -18.03 -20.23 -34.09
N GLU A 63 -17.10 -19.61 -34.81
CA GLU A 63 -15.95 -18.90 -34.22
C GLU A 63 -16.38 -17.65 -33.45
N ALA A 64 -17.27 -16.83 -34.03
CA ALA A 64 -17.81 -15.66 -33.36
C ALA A 64 -18.64 -16.04 -32.13
N TYR A 65 -19.41 -17.14 -32.22
CA TYR A 65 -20.16 -17.68 -31.09
C TYR A 65 -19.22 -18.11 -29.95
N ASN A 66 -18.17 -18.87 -30.25
CA ASN A 66 -17.24 -19.35 -29.22
C ASN A 66 -16.50 -18.19 -28.54
N LEU A 67 -16.15 -17.14 -29.29
CA LEU A 67 -15.51 -15.95 -28.73
C LEU A 67 -16.45 -15.21 -27.76
N GLU A 68 -17.68 -14.92 -28.18
CA GLU A 68 -18.65 -14.21 -27.35
C GLU A 68 -19.11 -15.05 -26.15
N TYR A 69 -19.23 -16.37 -26.33
CA TYR A 69 -19.51 -17.32 -25.25
C TYR A 69 -18.42 -17.29 -24.18
N ASN A 70 -17.15 -17.34 -24.58
CA ASN A 70 -16.01 -17.28 -23.65
C ASN A 70 -15.90 -15.93 -22.94
N GLN A 71 -16.27 -14.83 -23.62
CA GLN A 71 -16.33 -13.51 -22.98
C GLN A 71 -17.41 -13.46 -21.90
N ILE A 72 -18.62 -13.95 -22.18
CA ILE A 72 -19.71 -14.00 -21.19
C ILE A 72 -19.34 -14.90 -20.01
N LEU A 73 -18.67 -16.03 -20.27
CA LEU A 73 -18.15 -16.93 -19.24
C LEU A 73 -17.13 -16.23 -18.34
N ASN A 74 -16.15 -15.53 -18.93
CA ASN A 74 -15.14 -14.79 -18.18
C ASN A 74 -15.75 -13.63 -17.38
N ASP A 75 -16.68 -12.87 -17.97
CA ASP A 75 -17.41 -11.80 -17.28
C ASP A 75 -18.16 -12.35 -16.06
N LEU A 76 -18.78 -13.54 -16.16
CA LEU A 76 -19.44 -14.19 -15.02
C LEU A 76 -18.45 -14.70 -13.96
N LEU A 77 -17.32 -15.27 -14.38
CA LEU A 77 -16.26 -15.71 -13.48
C LEU A 77 -15.64 -14.53 -12.72
N ASP A 78 -15.41 -13.41 -13.38
CA ASP A 78 -14.92 -12.18 -12.75
C ASP A 78 -15.93 -11.68 -11.71
N LEU A 79 -17.22 -11.67 -12.03
CA LEU A 79 -18.26 -11.31 -11.07
C LEU A 79 -18.32 -12.27 -9.86
N LEU A 80 -18.18 -13.57 -10.09
CA LEU A 80 -18.15 -14.59 -9.03
C LEU A 80 -16.92 -14.46 -8.13
N ASN A 81 -15.75 -14.23 -8.72
CA ASN A 81 -14.48 -14.09 -8.00
C ASN A 81 -14.44 -12.76 -7.22
N ASN A 82 -14.95 -11.69 -7.83
CA ASN A 82 -15.04 -10.39 -7.20
C ASN A 82 -16.06 -10.37 -6.06
N GLN A 83 -17.16 -11.14 -6.08
CA GLN A 83 -18.09 -11.17 -4.95
C GLN A 83 -17.54 -11.80 -3.66
N SER A 84 -16.62 -12.76 -3.75
CA SER A 84 -15.97 -13.36 -2.58
C SER A 84 -14.84 -12.50 -1.98
N GLN A 85 -14.29 -11.54 -2.74
CA GLN A 85 -13.20 -10.65 -2.29
C GLN A 85 -13.63 -9.17 -2.14
N SER A 86 -14.74 -8.70 -2.72
CA SER A 86 -15.08 -7.26 -2.75
C SER A 86 -15.72 -6.72 -1.47
N ASN A 87 -16.13 -7.59 -0.56
CA ASN A 87 -16.74 -7.17 0.70
C ASN A 87 -15.75 -7.11 1.85
N LEU A 88 -14.63 -7.85 1.79
CA LEU A 88 -13.60 -7.76 2.82
C LEU A 88 -12.91 -6.41 2.74
N LEU A 89 -12.67 -5.83 3.91
CA LEU A 89 -11.85 -4.64 4.03
C LEU A 89 -10.49 -5.06 4.58
N HIS A 90 -9.41 -4.80 3.85
CA HIS A 90 -8.09 -5.23 4.30
C HIS A 90 -7.57 -4.36 5.47
N LEU A 91 -6.79 -4.97 6.37
CA LEU A 91 -6.26 -4.29 7.55
C LEU A 91 -5.39 -3.06 7.21
N HIS A 92 -4.76 -3.04 6.04
CA HIS A 92 -3.90 -1.93 5.63
C HIS A 92 -4.64 -0.60 5.45
N HIS A 93 -5.97 -0.60 5.36
CA HIS A 93 -6.73 0.65 5.38
C HIS A 93 -6.58 1.43 6.68
N SER A 94 -6.23 0.76 7.79
CA SER A 94 -5.90 1.44 9.06
C SER A 94 -4.73 2.43 8.92
N TYR A 95 -3.81 2.22 7.97
CA TYR A 95 -2.68 3.11 7.72
C TYR A 95 -3.07 4.45 7.07
N THR A 96 -4.32 4.58 6.62
CA THR A 96 -4.77 5.71 5.79
C THR A 96 -5.40 6.87 6.56
N CYS A 97 -5.67 6.70 7.87
CA CYS A 97 -6.19 7.77 8.72
C CYS A 97 -5.13 8.88 8.87
N ASP A 98 -5.53 10.14 8.72
CA ASP A 98 -4.70 11.34 8.95
C ASP A 98 -3.26 11.31 8.39
N ARG A 99 -3.06 10.85 7.14
CA ARG A 99 -1.77 11.03 6.43
C ARG A 99 -1.85 11.76 5.10
N SER A 100 -2.95 12.47 4.88
CA SER A 100 -3.16 13.19 3.61
C SER A 100 -2.05 14.22 3.34
N PRO A 101 -1.58 15.02 4.32
CA PRO A 101 -0.49 15.96 4.09
C PRO A 101 0.80 15.27 3.63
N GLN A 102 1.20 14.17 4.28
CA GLN A 102 2.40 13.43 3.94
C GLN A 102 2.30 12.76 2.58
N THR A 103 1.15 12.14 2.27
CA THR A 103 0.91 11.54 0.95
C THR A 103 0.91 12.60 -0.16
N GLN A 104 0.34 13.78 0.09
CA GLN A 104 0.33 14.88 -0.88
C GLN A 104 1.74 15.40 -1.14
N ALA A 105 2.53 15.65 -0.09
CA ALA A 105 3.91 16.08 -0.21
C ALA A 105 4.77 15.05 -0.95
N PHE A 106 4.66 13.77 -0.58
CA PHE A 106 5.34 12.67 -1.25
C PHE A 106 5.00 12.60 -2.75
N ASN A 107 3.71 12.61 -3.09
CA ASN A 107 3.27 12.52 -4.49
C ASN A 107 3.68 13.73 -5.32
N ALA A 108 3.55 14.93 -4.76
CA ALA A 108 3.99 16.16 -5.40
C ALA A 108 5.48 16.06 -5.78
N GLN A 109 6.30 15.52 -4.89
CA GLN A 109 7.72 15.40 -5.18
C GLN A 109 8.07 14.26 -6.12
N LEU A 110 7.46 13.10 -5.94
CA LEU A 110 7.67 11.97 -6.83
C LEU A 110 7.40 12.35 -8.29
N GLN A 111 6.44 13.25 -8.51
CA GLN A 111 6.11 13.86 -9.81
C GLN A 111 7.09 14.96 -10.23
N ALA A 112 7.46 15.88 -9.33
CA ALA A 112 8.38 16.98 -9.63
C ALA A 112 9.77 16.50 -10.06
N THR A 113 10.22 15.36 -9.56
CA THR A 113 11.52 14.74 -9.88
C THR A 113 11.34 13.38 -10.57
N ALA A 114 10.36 13.25 -11.46
CA ALA A 114 10.00 11.98 -12.12
C ALA A 114 11.15 11.36 -12.94
N ASP A 115 12.10 12.17 -13.40
CA ASP A 115 13.31 11.76 -14.11
C ASP A 115 14.39 11.19 -13.18
N GLN A 116 14.35 11.52 -11.89
CA GLN A 116 15.28 10.99 -10.90
C GLN A 116 14.93 9.54 -10.51
N ARG A 117 15.94 8.68 -10.65
CA ARG A 117 15.87 7.26 -10.29
C ARG A 117 16.15 7.00 -8.82
N VAL A 118 16.76 7.94 -8.11
CA VAL A 118 17.04 7.84 -6.67
C VAL A 118 16.50 9.09 -5.99
N GLN A 119 15.69 8.92 -4.96
CA GLN A 119 15.07 10.02 -4.22
C GLN A 119 15.13 9.74 -2.71
N PHE A 120 15.16 10.82 -1.92
CA PHE A 120 15.35 10.76 -0.46
C PHE A 120 14.28 11.59 0.25
N PHE A 121 13.76 11.03 1.34
CA PHE A 121 12.73 11.63 2.17
C PHE A 121 13.13 11.52 3.64
N TYR A 122 12.81 12.55 4.42
CA TYR A 122 12.75 12.47 5.88
C TYR A 122 11.31 12.16 6.30
N LEU A 123 11.19 11.22 7.22
CA LEU A 123 9.96 10.91 7.92
C LEU A 123 10.24 11.07 9.41
N TYR A 124 9.58 11.99 10.09
CA TYR A 124 9.92 12.32 11.47
C TYR A 124 8.69 12.68 12.28
N GLY A 125 8.84 12.59 13.61
CA GLY A 125 7.75 12.79 14.56
C GLY A 125 7.93 11.92 15.80
N GLY A 126 6.94 12.00 16.69
CA GLY A 126 6.88 11.18 17.90
C GLY A 126 6.79 9.67 17.62
N ASP A 127 7.46 8.85 18.39
CA ASP A 127 7.49 7.38 18.30
C ASP A 127 6.07 6.73 18.30
N LEU A 128 5.11 7.30 19.02
CA LEU A 128 3.71 6.87 19.04
C LEU A 128 2.91 7.22 17.76
N HIS A 129 3.54 7.90 16.80
CA HIS A 129 2.92 8.31 15.53
C HIS A 129 3.17 7.36 14.36
N LEU A 130 3.72 6.15 14.60
CA LEU A 130 3.80 5.03 13.66
C LEU A 130 4.38 5.37 12.27
N HIS A 131 5.66 5.73 12.21
CA HIS A 131 6.39 6.02 10.97
C HIS A 131 6.38 4.84 10.00
N THR A 132 6.56 3.62 10.50
CA THR A 132 6.40 2.39 9.71
C THR A 132 5.03 2.26 9.06
N GLY A 133 3.96 2.70 9.75
CA GLY A 133 2.61 2.75 9.19
C GLY A 133 2.50 3.73 8.01
N MET A 134 3.12 4.90 8.11
CA MET A 134 3.18 5.87 7.00
C MET A 134 4.00 5.32 5.82
N PHE A 135 5.15 4.71 6.08
CA PHE A 135 5.96 4.06 5.05
C PHE A 135 5.18 2.95 4.32
N ARG A 136 4.50 2.07 5.05
CA ARG A 136 3.67 1.00 4.47
C ARG A 136 2.52 1.55 3.63
N ARG A 137 1.90 2.64 4.06
CA ARG A 137 0.90 3.33 3.25
C ARG A 137 1.47 3.77 1.89
N ILE A 138 2.65 4.40 1.88
CA ILE A 138 3.29 4.85 0.63
C ILE A 138 3.55 3.66 -0.30
N VAL A 139 4.08 2.56 0.23
CA VAL A 139 4.30 1.32 -0.53
C VAL A 139 2.99 0.84 -1.17
N LEU A 140 1.91 0.77 -0.39
CA LEU A 140 0.60 0.32 -0.89
C LEU A 140 -0.05 1.29 -1.89
N ASP A 141 0.15 2.59 -1.70
CA ASP A 141 -0.31 3.63 -2.64
C ASP A 141 0.42 3.49 -3.98
N LEU A 142 1.73 3.25 -3.98
CA LEU A 142 2.52 2.99 -5.19
C LEU A 142 2.07 1.70 -5.90
N GLU A 143 1.75 0.64 -5.16
CA GLU A 143 1.20 -0.61 -5.71
C GLU A 143 -0.24 -0.42 -6.26
N GLY A 144 -0.93 0.66 -5.88
CA GLY A 144 -2.35 0.88 -6.19
C GLY A 144 -3.31 0.07 -5.30
N ARG A 145 -2.79 -0.62 -4.28
CA ARG A 145 -3.56 -1.50 -3.38
C ARG A 145 -4.42 -0.74 -2.37
N SER A 146 -4.19 0.55 -2.18
CA SER A 146 -5.03 1.38 -1.31
C SER A 146 -6.41 1.68 -1.90
N LEU A 147 -6.66 1.33 -3.17
CA LEU A 147 -7.92 1.51 -3.89
C LEU A 147 -8.79 0.25 -3.97
N ASP A 148 -8.35 -0.85 -3.37
CA ASP A 148 -9.07 -2.14 -3.34
C ASP A 148 -10.46 -2.04 -2.66
N TYR A 149 -10.66 -1.13 -1.70
CA TYR A 149 -11.99 -0.83 -1.14
C TYR A 149 -13.01 -0.33 -2.19
N LEU A 150 -12.53 0.26 -3.29
CA LEU A 150 -13.33 0.66 -4.46
C LEU A 150 -13.42 -0.48 -5.49
N ASN A 151 -12.30 -1.15 -5.76
CA ASN A 151 -12.23 -2.27 -6.71
C ASN A 151 -11.16 -3.28 -6.30
N ALA A 152 -11.58 -4.37 -5.65
CA ALA A 152 -10.69 -5.42 -5.16
C ALA A 152 -9.93 -6.16 -6.29
N GLY A 153 -10.45 -6.12 -7.52
CA GLY A 153 -9.83 -6.72 -8.71
C GLY A 153 -8.91 -5.79 -9.48
N LEU A 154 -8.60 -4.59 -8.95
CA LEU A 154 -7.69 -3.67 -9.63
C LEU A 154 -6.29 -4.28 -9.72
N ALA A 155 -5.80 -4.47 -10.94
CA ALA A 155 -4.46 -4.99 -11.16
C ALA A 155 -3.39 -4.04 -10.59
N VAL A 156 -2.39 -4.61 -9.92
CA VAL A 156 -1.25 -3.86 -9.37
C VAL A 156 -0.51 -3.17 -10.52
N ALA A 157 -0.30 -1.86 -10.41
CA ALA A 157 0.28 -1.04 -11.48
C ALA A 157 1.79 -1.30 -11.69
N CYS A 158 2.51 -1.63 -10.62
CA CYS A 158 3.95 -1.92 -10.60
C CYS A 158 4.32 -2.76 -9.38
N LYS A 159 5.48 -3.42 -9.40
CA LYS A 159 6.00 -4.07 -8.20
C LYS A 159 6.66 -3.02 -7.30
N VAL A 160 6.42 -3.12 -5.99
CA VAL A 160 7.12 -2.32 -5.00
C VAL A 160 7.81 -3.27 -4.02
N LYS A 161 9.14 -3.16 -3.93
CA LYS A 161 9.93 -3.89 -2.95
C LYS A 161 10.17 -2.99 -1.74
N SER A 162 9.53 -3.31 -0.61
CA SER A 162 9.79 -2.65 0.67
C SER A 162 10.93 -3.33 1.43
N ILE A 163 11.88 -2.55 1.92
CA ILE A 163 13.00 -3.00 2.73
C ILE A 163 13.05 -2.11 3.97
N GLU A 164 13.02 -2.70 5.15
CA GLU A 164 13.12 -1.99 6.43
C GLU A 164 14.50 -2.29 7.03
N ILE A 165 15.17 -1.25 7.53
CA ILE A 165 16.53 -1.29 8.05
C ILE A 165 16.52 -0.63 9.42
N THR A 166 17.11 -1.32 10.39
CA THR A 166 17.54 -0.75 11.66
C THR A 166 19.04 -0.99 11.77
N PHE A 167 19.75 -0.02 12.32
CA PHE A 167 21.17 -0.14 12.61
C PHE A 167 21.45 0.61 13.91
N GLU A 168 22.54 0.23 14.58
CA GLU A 168 23.05 0.99 15.71
C GLU A 168 24.13 1.93 15.19
N GLY A 169 23.90 3.23 15.36
CA GLY A 169 24.90 4.25 15.03
C GLY A 169 25.99 4.31 16.11
N TYR A 170 27.25 4.38 15.71
CA TYR A 170 28.36 4.59 16.63
C TYR A 170 29.23 5.77 16.18
N GLU A 171 29.86 6.44 17.14
CA GLU A 171 30.97 7.36 16.87
C GLU A 171 32.29 6.59 16.83
N PRO A 172 33.27 7.01 15.99
CA PRO A 172 33.26 8.19 15.11
C PRO A 172 32.39 8.02 13.85
N LEU A 173 32.20 9.10 13.08
CA LEU A 173 31.40 9.14 11.85
C LEU A 173 31.64 7.97 10.88
N GLU A 174 32.89 7.53 10.74
CA GLU A 174 33.27 6.40 9.90
C GLU A 174 32.61 5.07 10.33
N ASP A 175 32.47 4.86 11.64
CA ASP A 175 31.80 3.68 12.18
C ASP A 175 30.29 3.79 11.96
N TYR A 176 29.71 4.98 12.13
CA TYR A 176 28.31 5.26 11.77
C TYR A 176 28.01 4.90 10.30
N LYS A 177 28.83 5.40 9.38
CA LYS A 177 28.72 5.12 7.93
C LYS A 177 28.84 3.62 7.65
N THR A 178 29.73 2.94 8.38
CA THR A 178 29.97 1.50 8.23
C THR A 178 28.76 0.68 8.69
N GLU A 179 28.18 0.97 9.85
CA GLU A 179 27.00 0.27 10.35
C GLU A 179 25.76 0.51 9.49
N LEU A 180 25.56 1.75 9.02
CA LEU A 180 24.51 2.06 8.05
C LEU A 180 24.63 1.18 6.80
N LEU A 181 25.82 1.10 6.20
CA LEU A 181 26.03 0.25 5.02
C LEU A 181 25.92 -1.25 5.35
N LYS A 182 26.32 -1.71 6.54
CA LYS A 182 26.14 -3.11 6.94
C LYS A 182 24.66 -3.46 6.98
N GLY A 183 23.85 -2.61 7.62
CA GLY A 183 22.39 -2.75 7.66
C GLY A 183 21.78 -2.79 6.26
N ILE A 184 22.18 -1.87 5.39
CA ILE A 184 21.72 -1.84 3.99
C ILE A 184 22.11 -3.12 3.25
N PHE A 185 23.39 -3.51 3.20
CA PHE A 185 23.80 -4.69 2.46
C PHE A 185 23.12 -5.96 2.97
N ALA A 186 23.03 -6.12 4.29
CA ALA A 186 22.34 -7.25 4.91
C ALA A 186 20.85 -7.29 4.52
N ALA A 187 20.14 -6.16 4.56
CA ALA A 187 18.73 -6.08 4.21
C ALA A 187 18.48 -6.37 2.72
N PHE A 188 19.46 -6.08 1.86
CA PHE A 188 19.45 -6.46 0.45
C PHE A 188 19.99 -7.89 0.19
N ALA A 189 20.13 -8.71 1.24
CA ALA A 189 20.63 -10.09 1.17
C ALA A 189 22.03 -10.20 0.52
N LEU A 190 22.88 -9.21 0.79
CA LEU A 190 24.30 -9.19 0.41
C LEU A 190 25.16 -9.26 1.66
N GLN A 191 26.29 -9.95 1.57
CA GLN A 191 27.25 -9.99 2.67
C GLN A 191 28.14 -8.72 2.60
N PRO A 192 28.22 -7.91 3.67
CA PRO A 192 28.90 -6.61 3.64
C PRO A 192 30.36 -6.66 3.15
N ASN A 193 31.08 -7.74 3.49
CA ASN A 193 32.51 -7.88 3.17
C ASN A 193 32.80 -8.72 1.91
N GLN A 194 31.78 -9.31 1.27
CA GLN A 194 32.03 -10.20 0.11
C GLN A 194 32.45 -9.44 -1.13
N LEU A 195 32.01 -8.19 -1.27
CA LEU A 195 32.29 -7.42 -2.48
C LEU A 195 33.59 -6.62 -2.36
N GLY A 196 34.12 -6.41 -1.15
CA GLY A 196 35.34 -5.67 -0.81
C GLY A 196 35.08 -4.62 0.28
N PRO A 197 35.90 -3.56 0.42
CA PRO A 197 35.73 -2.56 1.49
C PRO A 197 34.37 -1.86 1.41
N LEU A 198 33.63 -1.83 2.51
CA LEU A 198 32.23 -1.41 2.53
C LEU A 198 32.03 0.07 2.17
N LEU A 199 32.83 0.97 2.74
CA LEU A 199 32.75 2.42 2.47
C LEU A 199 33.14 2.80 1.03
N SER A 200 33.77 1.88 0.27
CA SER A 200 34.05 2.08 -1.16
C SER A 200 32.92 1.62 -2.08
N ARG A 201 31.91 0.92 -1.53
CA ARG A 201 30.75 0.43 -2.28
C ARG A 201 29.85 1.56 -2.75
N LYS A 202 29.05 1.27 -3.76
CA LYS A 202 28.04 2.18 -4.30
C LYS A 202 26.71 1.45 -4.44
N LEU A 203 25.63 2.21 -4.62
CA LEU A 203 24.29 1.68 -4.85
C LEU A 203 24.21 0.71 -6.04
N THR A 204 25.06 0.87 -7.06
CA THR A 204 25.17 -0.05 -8.19
C THR A 204 25.52 -1.48 -7.78
N ASP A 205 26.32 -1.67 -6.73
CA ASP A 205 26.64 -3.01 -6.22
C ASP A 205 25.36 -3.73 -5.76
N ILE A 206 24.44 -3.01 -5.11
CA ILE A 206 23.14 -3.55 -4.68
C ILE A 206 22.30 -3.91 -5.89
N VAL A 207 22.14 -2.97 -6.83
CA VAL A 207 21.27 -3.17 -8.01
C VAL A 207 21.75 -4.34 -8.88
N GLN A 208 23.07 -4.58 -8.95
CA GLN A 208 23.66 -5.64 -9.77
C GLN A 208 23.66 -7.02 -9.10
N HIS A 209 23.86 -7.08 -7.78
CA HIS A 209 24.12 -8.35 -7.09
C HIS A 209 23.00 -8.81 -6.17
N SER A 210 22.11 -7.91 -5.75
CA SER A 210 21.07 -8.27 -4.78
C SER A 210 19.98 -9.14 -5.41
N PRO A 211 19.67 -10.31 -4.83
CA PRO A 211 18.54 -11.12 -5.29
C PRO A 211 17.19 -10.45 -4.99
N GLN A 212 17.15 -9.42 -4.14
CA GLN A 212 15.92 -8.72 -3.77
C GLN A 212 15.43 -7.76 -4.88
N VAL A 213 16.30 -7.38 -5.82
CA VAL A 213 16.02 -6.36 -6.86
C VAL A 213 16.20 -6.85 -8.29
N ARG A 214 16.81 -8.02 -8.50
CA ARG A 214 17.15 -8.55 -9.84
C ARG A 214 15.95 -8.71 -10.79
N ASP A 215 14.75 -8.95 -10.24
CA ASP A 215 13.52 -9.22 -11.00
C ASP A 215 12.65 -7.96 -11.18
N LEU A 216 13.20 -6.79 -10.85
CA LEU A 216 12.55 -5.48 -10.95
C LEU A 216 13.03 -4.73 -12.20
N THR A 217 12.15 -3.89 -12.73
CA THR A 217 12.31 -3.17 -13.99
C THR A 217 12.22 -1.65 -13.77
N GLY A 218 12.37 -0.89 -14.86
CA GLY A 218 12.24 0.55 -14.87
C GLY A 218 10.90 1.11 -14.41
N MET A 219 9.85 0.29 -14.35
CA MET A 219 8.52 0.66 -13.88
C MET A 219 8.29 0.38 -12.39
N ASP A 220 9.21 -0.36 -11.77
CA ASP A 220 9.09 -0.84 -10.39
C ASP A 220 9.83 0.07 -9.41
N TYR A 221 9.50 -0.09 -8.13
CA TYR A 221 10.09 0.68 -7.03
C TYR A 221 10.80 -0.23 -6.03
N VAL A 222 11.87 0.29 -5.44
CA VAL A 222 12.43 -0.21 -4.19
C VAL A 222 12.32 0.90 -3.16
N CYS A 223 11.53 0.68 -2.13
CA CYS A 223 11.34 1.62 -1.02
C CYS A 223 12.14 1.11 0.18
N VAL A 224 13.06 1.92 0.69
CA VAL A 224 13.96 1.57 1.79
C VAL A 224 13.64 2.49 2.98
N TYR A 225 13.13 1.91 4.06
CA TYR A 225 12.91 2.56 5.34
C TYR A 225 14.14 2.38 6.21
N ILE A 226 14.80 3.47 6.59
CA ILE A 226 15.97 3.49 7.45
C ILE A 226 15.54 4.08 8.77
N ASN A 227 15.38 3.24 9.80
CA ASN A 227 15.04 3.68 11.13
C ASN A 227 16.28 4.22 11.85
N ILE A 228 16.19 5.46 12.31
CA ILE A 228 17.17 6.10 13.18
C ILE A 228 16.46 6.36 14.50
N ASP A 229 16.67 5.46 15.46
CA ASP A 229 16.15 5.68 16.81
C ASP A 229 16.92 6.79 17.54
N LYS A 230 16.37 7.23 18.66
CA LYS A 230 16.99 8.28 19.48
C LYS A 230 18.41 7.95 19.97
N TYR A 231 18.76 6.67 20.12
CA TYR A 231 20.09 6.26 20.57
C TYR A 231 21.13 6.29 19.46
N SER A 232 20.66 6.25 18.21
CA SER A 232 21.46 6.33 16.99
C SER A 232 21.42 7.73 16.35
N TRP A 233 20.78 8.70 17.00
CA TRP A 233 20.81 10.09 16.58
C TRP A 233 21.99 10.84 17.20
N TYR A 234 22.87 11.32 16.34
CA TYR A 234 23.95 12.22 16.71
C TYR A 234 23.80 13.51 15.89
N SER A 235 23.55 14.64 16.56
CA SER A 235 23.17 15.93 15.93
C SER A 235 24.06 16.34 14.75
N ASP A 236 25.37 16.09 14.85
CA ASP A 236 26.31 16.41 13.76
C ASP A 236 26.58 15.21 12.83
N HIS A 237 26.74 14.01 13.38
CA HIS A 237 27.13 12.83 12.60
C HIS A 237 25.99 12.24 11.76
N THR A 238 24.75 12.21 12.26
CA THR A 238 23.61 11.63 11.52
C THR A 238 23.28 12.42 10.26
N PRO A 239 23.15 13.77 10.28
CA PRO A 239 22.96 14.55 9.07
C PRO A 239 24.14 14.45 8.11
N GLU A 240 25.37 14.39 8.62
CA GLU A 240 26.57 14.23 7.79
C GLU A 240 26.64 12.84 7.14
N ALA A 241 26.29 11.77 7.85
CA ALA A 241 26.20 10.42 7.31
C ALA A 241 25.11 10.31 6.25
N ALA A 242 23.93 10.91 6.48
CA ALA A 242 22.86 10.97 5.49
C ALA A 242 23.31 11.72 4.22
N ARG A 243 23.99 12.88 4.38
CA ARG A 243 24.57 13.62 3.26
C ARG A 243 25.56 12.76 2.49
N TRP A 244 26.52 12.15 3.17
CA TRP A 244 27.48 11.24 2.56
C TRP A 244 26.79 10.09 1.82
N PHE A 245 25.77 9.48 2.42
CA PHE A 245 25.03 8.39 1.79
C PHE A 245 24.40 8.80 0.46
N MET A 246 23.80 9.99 0.42
CA MET A 246 23.20 10.54 -0.81
C MET A 246 24.25 10.91 -1.85
N GLU A 247 25.32 11.59 -1.44
CA GLU A 247 26.29 12.23 -2.34
C GLU A 247 27.42 11.32 -2.80
N GLU A 248 27.72 10.29 -2.02
CA GLU A 248 28.80 9.35 -2.30
C GLU A 248 28.24 7.97 -2.62
N PHE A 249 27.47 7.36 -1.73
CA PHE A 249 27.02 5.97 -1.93
C PHE A 249 25.96 5.86 -3.05
N CYS A 250 24.96 6.74 -3.04
CA CYS A 250 23.84 6.72 -3.98
C CYS A 250 24.04 7.56 -5.25
N ASN A 251 25.07 8.40 -5.31
CA ASN A 251 25.33 9.30 -6.42
C ASN A 251 25.95 8.57 -7.63
N VAL A 252 25.18 7.64 -8.18
CA VAL A 252 25.53 6.82 -9.33
C VAL A 252 24.37 6.85 -10.32
N PRO A 253 24.65 6.91 -11.63
CA PRO A 253 23.59 6.90 -12.63
C PRO A 253 22.92 5.53 -12.68
N LEU A 254 21.63 5.47 -12.36
CA LEU A 254 20.79 4.31 -12.67
C LEU A 254 20.13 4.51 -14.03
N ASN A 255 20.12 3.47 -14.86
CA ASN A 255 19.54 3.53 -16.19
C ASN A 255 18.01 3.37 -16.16
N ALA A 256 17.36 3.64 -17.30
CA ALA A 256 15.90 3.62 -17.39
C ALA A 256 15.26 2.23 -17.18
N ASN A 257 16.04 1.15 -17.26
CA ASN A 257 15.55 -0.22 -17.06
C ASN A 257 15.69 -0.68 -15.60
N GLN A 258 16.34 0.12 -14.74
CA GLN A 258 16.52 -0.18 -13.33
C GLN A 258 15.38 0.45 -12.49
N PRO A 259 14.98 -0.21 -11.39
CA PRO A 259 13.91 0.28 -10.54
C PRO A 259 14.24 1.64 -9.94
N ARG A 260 13.19 2.40 -9.60
CA ARG A 260 13.33 3.65 -8.85
C ARG A 260 13.60 3.33 -7.38
N MET A 261 14.64 3.92 -6.81
CA MET A 261 15.07 3.75 -5.43
C MET A 261 14.56 4.93 -4.59
N LEU A 262 13.71 4.67 -3.61
CA LEU A 262 13.18 5.67 -2.69
C LEU A 262 13.68 5.36 -1.28
N PHE A 263 14.42 6.28 -0.67
CA PHE A 263 14.96 6.12 0.68
C PHE A 263 14.23 7.03 1.65
N PHE A 264 13.79 6.48 2.79
CA PHE A 264 13.09 7.17 3.85
C PHE A 264 13.94 7.10 5.11
N PHE A 265 14.57 8.22 5.48
CA PHE A 265 15.25 8.35 6.76
C PHE A 265 14.20 8.68 7.81
N SER A 266 13.92 7.70 8.67
CA SER A 266 12.91 7.81 9.71
C SER A 266 13.56 8.16 11.02
N VAL A 267 13.18 9.28 11.63
CA VAL A 267 13.70 9.71 12.93
C VAL A 267 12.53 9.74 13.91
N GLU A 268 12.63 8.92 14.95
CA GLU A 268 11.63 8.77 16.00
C GLU A 268 12.17 9.39 17.29
N PHE A 269 11.38 10.26 17.91
CA PHE A 269 11.71 10.86 19.21
C PHE A 269 10.54 10.70 20.19
N GLU A 270 10.85 10.70 21.48
CA GLU A 270 9.83 10.63 22.55
C GLU A 270 9.23 12.03 22.77
N GLU A 271 7.98 12.11 23.23
CA GLU A 271 7.30 13.40 23.49
C GLU A 271 8.00 14.21 24.58
N GLU A 272 8.67 13.53 25.52
CA GLU A 272 9.45 14.15 26.59
C GLU A 272 10.80 14.72 26.12
N ASP A 273 11.30 14.30 24.96
CA ASP A 273 12.61 14.70 24.43
C ASP A 273 12.48 15.90 23.47
N ALA A 274 12.05 17.03 24.03
CA ALA A 274 11.82 18.26 23.28
C ALA A 274 13.10 18.81 22.62
N ASP A 275 14.25 18.58 23.24
CA ASP A 275 15.55 19.01 22.72
C ASP A 275 15.92 18.22 21.46
N LEU A 276 15.79 16.89 21.48
CA LEU A 276 15.96 16.05 20.29
C LEU A 276 14.96 16.41 19.19
N ALA A 277 13.68 16.59 19.56
CA ALA A 277 12.64 16.95 18.59
C ALA A 277 12.97 18.27 17.87
N GLN A 278 13.46 19.28 18.60
CA GLN A 278 13.87 20.55 17.99
C GLN A 278 15.13 20.39 17.13
N ASP A 279 16.15 19.67 17.61
CA ASP A 279 17.37 19.42 16.85
C ASP A 279 17.07 18.69 15.52
N VAL A 280 16.22 17.67 15.54
CA VAL A 280 15.78 16.97 14.32
C VAL A 280 15.10 17.95 13.37
N ARG A 281 14.13 18.75 13.83
CA ARG A 281 13.43 19.74 13.00
C ARG A 281 14.38 20.73 12.35
N ASP A 282 15.36 21.24 13.10
CA ASP A 282 16.34 22.19 12.58
C ASP A 282 17.23 21.54 11.50
N LYS A 283 17.63 20.28 11.68
CA LYS A 283 18.53 19.58 10.74
C LYS A 283 17.84 19.03 9.49
N VAL A 284 16.56 18.64 9.56
CA VAL A 284 15.85 18.08 8.39
C VAL A 284 15.58 19.12 7.31
N ASP A 285 15.48 20.41 7.67
CA ASP A 285 15.24 21.51 6.73
C ASP A 285 16.52 22.01 6.02
N ASP A 286 17.70 21.61 6.51
CA ASP A 286 18.98 22.16 6.08
C ASP A 286 19.59 21.53 4.80
N ASN A 287 19.01 20.45 4.26
CA ASN A 287 19.61 19.70 3.16
C ASN A 287 18.71 19.61 1.91
N PRO A 288 19.05 20.25 0.77
CA PRO A 288 18.17 20.33 -0.40
C PRO A 288 18.01 19.01 -1.18
N LYS A 289 18.83 17.98 -0.91
CA LYS A 289 18.76 16.67 -1.61
C LYS A 289 17.79 15.69 -0.95
N ILE A 290 17.40 15.96 0.29
CA ILE A 290 16.44 15.19 1.06
C ILE A 290 15.27 16.08 1.41
N GLN A 291 14.09 15.50 1.50
CA GLN A 291 12.90 16.29 1.75
C GLN A 291 12.12 15.79 2.93
N ALA A 292 11.92 16.70 3.87
CA ALA A 292 11.00 16.53 4.97
C ALA A 292 9.58 16.34 4.45
N LEU A 293 9.02 15.15 4.68
CA LEU A 293 7.57 15.00 4.68
C LEU A 293 7.01 15.69 5.94
N PRO A 294 5.80 16.27 5.89
CA PRO A 294 5.19 16.89 7.06
C PRO A 294 5.28 16.00 8.31
N GLU A 295 5.70 16.60 9.43
CA GLU A 295 5.86 15.92 10.72
C GLU A 295 4.64 15.07 11.08
N LEU A 296 4.87 13.85 11.56
CA LEU A 296 3.81 12.98 12.05
C LEU A 296 3.39 13.44 13.44
N ASN A 297 2.12 13.83 13.55
CA ASN A 297 1.53 14.40 14.76
C ASN A 297 0.36 13.53 15.26
N LYS A 298 -0.23 13.94 16.40
CA LYS A 298 -1.48 13.37 16.91
C LYS A 298 -2.59 13.51 15.87
N VAL A 299 -3.45 12.49 15.82
CA VAL A 299 -4.57 12.35 14.89
C VAL A 299 -5.79 13.04 15.47
N ALA A 300 -6.31 14.03 14.77
CA ALA A 300 -7.54 14.69 15.16
C ALA A 300 -8.75 13.76 15.03
N LEU A 301 -9.70 13.84 15.97
CA LEU A 301 -10.95 13.07 15.95
C LEU A 301 -11.73 13.27 14.64
N ALA A 302 -11.63 14.46 14.04
CA ALA A 302 -12.26 14.79 12.76
C ALA A 302 -11.71 13.97 11.59
N ASP A 303 -10.43 13.59 11.62
CA ASP A 303 -9.82 12.74 10.59
C ASP A 303 -10.22 11.27 10.75
N ILE A 304 -10.47 10.83 11.99
CA ILE A 304 -11.06 9.51 12.27
C ILE A 304 -12.51 9.45 11.75
N ASP A 305 -13.32 10.49 11.99
CA ASP A 305 -14.68 10.60 11.44
C ASP A 305 -14.66 10.57 9.90
N ARG A 306 -13.73 11.31 9.29
CA ARG A 306 -13.52 11.30 7.83
C ARG A 306 -13.15 9.90 7.33
N TRP A 307 -12.29 9.18 8.04
CA TRP A 307 -11.90 7.81 7.70
C TRP A 307 -13.09 6.84 7.77
N LEU A 308 -13.91 6.90 8.82
CA LEU A 308 -15.14 6.09 8.94
C LEU A 308 -16.15 6.47 7.84
N GLY A 309 -16.23 7.76 7.50
CA GLY A 309 -17.05 8.27 6.40
C GLY A 309 -16.61 7.80 5.02
N LYS A 310 -15.32 7.52 4.82
CA LYS A 310 -14.77 6.89 3.60
C LYS A 310 -15.09 5.40 3.56
N HIS A 311 -14.98 4.70 4.69
CA HIS A 311 -15.19 3.26 4.80
C HIS A 311 -16.60 2.93 5.32
N LYS A 312 -17.64 3.48 4.69
CA LYS A 312 -19.05 3.32 5.11
C LYS A 312 -19.52 1.87 5.21
N LYS A 313 -18.83 0.93 4.56
CA LYS A 313 -19.10 -0.51 4.66
C LYS A 313 -19.02 -1.01 6.12
N ILE A 314 -18.09 -0.47 6.92
CA ILE A 314 -17.93 -0.82 8.34
C ILE A 314 -19.18 -0.42 9.14
N GLN A 315 -19.64 0.82 8.96
CA GLN A 315 -20.82 1.34 9.64
C GLN A 315 -21.54 2.38 8.77
N PRO A 316 -22.61 1.98 8.04
CA PRO A 316 -23.33 2.87 7.13
C PRO A 316 -24.08 3.99 7.85
N ASP A 317 -24.59 3.76 9.07
CA ASP A 317 -25.39 4.75 9.81
C ASP A 317 -24.48 5.85 10.42
N PRO A 318 -24.66 7.13 10.04
CA PRO A 318 -23.93 8.25 10.65
C PRO A 318 -24.09 8.36 12.17
N ARG A 319 -25.23 7.95 12.74
CA ARG A 319 -25.47 8.01 14.20
C ARG A 319 -24.61 6.99 14.94
N GLU A 320 -24.53 5.77 14.40
CA GLU A 320 -23.69 4.71 14.97
C GLU A 320 -22.20 5.03 14.81
N ARG A 321 -21.78 5.66 13.70
CA ARG A 321 -20.40 6.17 13.58
C ARG A 321 -20.05 7.18 14.68
N LYS A 322 -20.97 8.09 15.03
CA LYS A 322 -20.77 9.03 16.15
C LYS A 322 -20.66 8.31 17.50
N LYS A 323 -21.40 7.23 17.71
CA LYS A 323 -21.25 6.40 18.92
C LYS A 323 -19.88 5.72 18.97
N ILE A 324 -19.41 5.15 17.85
CA ILE A 324 -18.05 4.58 17.76
C ILE A 324 -17.00 5.62 18.17
N LEU A 325 -17.10 6.85 17.66
CA LEU A 325 -16.19 7.93 18.03
C LEU A 325 -16.23 8.24 19.53
N GLN A 326 -17.42 8.25 20.15
CA GLN A 326 -17.56 8.49 21.59
C GLN A 326 -17.05 7.32 22.44
N GLU A 327 -17.38 6.08 22.07
CA GLU A 327 -17.11 4.87 22.86
C GLU A 327 -15.65 4.41 22.76
N ARG A 328 -15.02 4.59 21.58
CA ARG A 328 -13.65 4.11 21.33
C ARG A 328 -12.58 5.19 21.53
N PHE A 329 -12.93 6.45 21.31
CA PHE A 329 -12.00 7.57 21.38
C PHE A 329 -12.33 8.56 22.50
N ASN A 330 -13.31 8.26 23.36
CA ASN A 330 -13.66 9.02 24.57
C ASN A 330 -13.92 10.53 24.36
N GLY A 331 -14.13 10.98 23.11
CA GLY A 331 -14.32 12.38 22.76
C GLY A 331 -13.10 13.28 22.97
N ALA A 332 -11.89 12.73 23.14
CA ALA A 332 -10.68 13.56 23.12
C ALA A 332 -10.48 14.19 21.72
N PRO A 333 -9.90 15.40 21.63
CA PRO A 333 -9.73 16.06 20.35
C PRO A 333 -8.70 15.38 19.45
N ASP A 334 -7.64 14.84 20.05
CA ASP A 334 -6.47 14.29 19.35
C ASP A 334 -5.99 12.98 19.99
N HIS A 335 -5.42 12.09 19.19
CA HIS A 335 -5.03 10.73 19.58
C HIS A 335 -3.65 10.33 19.04
N TYR A 336 -2.94 9.46 19.74
CA TYR A 336 -1.74 8.84 19.15
C TYR A 336 -2.13 7.90 18.02
N MET A 337 -1.29 7.84 16.98
CA MET A 337 -1.61 7.01 15.81
C MET A 337 -1.58 5.52 16.17
N ILE A 338 -0.77 5.11 17.16
CA ILE A 338 -0.75 3.72 17.63
C ILE A 338 -2.14 3.26 18.10
N ASP A 339 -2.80 4.05 18.95
CA ASP A 339 -4.13 3.75 19.48
C ASP A 339 -5.21 3.80 18.39
N VAL A 340 -5.10 4.80 17.50
CA VAL A 340 -6.01 4.93 16.35
C VAL A 340 -5.89 3.70 15.45
N GLN A 341 -4.67 3.33 15.07
CA GLN A 341 -4.45 2.21 14.15
C GLN A 341 -4.94 0.89 14.76
N GLU A 342 -4.68 0.63 16.04
CA GLU A 342 -5.19 -0.55 16.74
C GLU A 342 -6.72 -0.60 16.70
N THR A 343 -7.37 0.49 17.10
CA THR A 343 -8.83 0.60 17.09
C THR A 343 -9.41 0.41 15.69
N LEU A 344 -8.81 1.02 14.66
CA LEU A 344 -9.26 0.86 13.28
C LEU A 344 -9.09 -0.58 12.79
N GLN A 345 -8.02 -1.26 13.18
CA GLN A 345 -7.83 -2.68 12.85
C GLN A 345 -8.88 -3.56 13.52
N GLU A 346 -9.24 -3.30 14.77
CA GLU A 346 -10.34 -4.02 15.45
C GLU A 346 -11.69 -3.82 14.76
N LEU A 347 -11.98 -2.58 14.33
CA LEU A 347 -13.20 -2.29 13.56
C LEU A 347 -13.23 -3.04 12.22
N ILE A 348 -12.10 -3.07 11.51
CA ILE A 348 -11.97 -3.83 10.25
C ILE A 348 -12.17 -5.33 10.50
N LYS A 349 -11.53 -5.90 11.52
CA LYS A 349 -11.68 -7.31 11.90
C LYS A 349 -13.14 -7.63 12.23
N SER A 350 -13.76 -6.85 13.11
CA SER A 350 -15.16 -7.05 13.53
C SER A 350 -16.12 -7.00 12.34
N TYR A 351 -15.88 -6.10 11.39
CA TYR A 351 -16.66 -6.04 10.15
C TYR A 351 -16.44 -7.29 9.28
N ASN A 352 -15.19 -7.70 9.07
CA ASN A 352 -14.87 -8.87 8.26
C ASN A 352 -15.39 -10.17 8.88
N ASP A 353 -15.31 -10.31 10.20
CA ASP A 353 -15.82 -11.47 10.94
C ASP A 353 -17.35 -11.59 10.82
N GLY A 354 -18.06 -10.46 10.72
CA GLY A 354 -19.50 -10.43 10.47
C GLY A 354 -19.92 -10.81 9.04
N LEU A 355 -18.97 -11.00 8.12
CA LEU A 355 -19.22 -11.45 6.75
C LEU A 355 -19.09 -12.98 6.58
N GLY A 356 -18.42 -13.65 7.51
CA GLY A 356 -18.27 -15.12 7.55
C GLY A 356 -19.35 -15.79 8.39
#